data_AF-A0A2G5HG39-F1
#
_entry.id   AF-A0A2G5HG39-F1
#
_cell.length_a   1.000
_cell.length_b   1.000
_cell.length_c   1.000
_cell.angle_alpha   90.00
_cell.angle_beta   90.00
_cell.angle_gamma   90.00
#
_symmetry.space_group_name_H-M   'P 1'
#
loop_
_entity.id
_entity.type
_entity.pdbx_description
1 polymer ?
#
loop_
_entity_poly.entity_id
_entity_poly.type
_entity_poly.pdbx_seq_one_letter_code
_entity_poly.pdbx_strand_id
1 'polypeptide(L)'
;MVAELSALQQVVNLLTGMNGLPAVIVQCAITTTYTAMGGFRVSFVTDNIQGAMVLLFLIVGTITIGATVDIDRSLIPVSQYLEPNLLGWQLLYILPVAILTNDFFLSAFWLRAFAAKTDKDLYIGVSIAAVAVTIIATLVGVSGLIAGWSGVLGNPPVATGIELFTLLGTLPAWVVGFILVMVVTLSTAAFDSLQSALVSTGSNDFFRNKLNIWWVRAIVVVLIVPTVVVALRSPSVLQIYLISDIISAAVIPCLVIGLSSKAYFWRGFEVVVGGVGGILAVFLFGLVFYDGDASRAGNLLILSEGLYASDWSVFGVFVAAPVGGLLFAIAACILRLSVQYALAQSRGHRFTGLDRPAAPDAAFDPSDRDSIHRTDYGTTTIDGSKGGVAVQGKFF
;
A
#
# COMPACT_ATOMS: atom_id res chain seq x y z
N MET A 1 -1.77 8.20 0.84
CA MET A 1 -1.76 9.66 0.53
C MET A 1 -1.49 10.50 1.76
N VAL A 2 -2.28 10.40 2.85
CA VAL A 2 -2.01 11.16 4.10
C VAL A 2 -0.60 10.89 4.63
N ALA A 3 -0.22 9.61 4.74
CA ALA A 3 1.10 9.21 5.20
C ALA A 3 2.24 9.79 4.33
N GLU A 4 2.11 9.68 3.00
CA GLU A 4 3.07 10.25 2.03
C GLU A 4 3.30 11.76 2.20
N LEU A 5 2.21 12.52 2.33
CA LEU A 5 2.30 13.98 2.49
C LEU A 5 2.86 14.37 3.86
N SER A 6 2.50 13.62 4.90
CA SER A 6 3.04 13.81 6.25
C SER A 6 4.54 13.48 6.29
N ALA A 7 4.98 12.44 5.58
CA ALA A 7 6.39 12.06 5.47
C ALA A 7 7.23 13.18 4.85
N LEU A 8 6.77 13.73 3.72
CA LEU A 8 7.43 14.87 3.10
C LEU A 8 7.56 16.06 4.05
N GLN A 9 6.48 16.41 4.74
CA GLN A 9 6.48 17.52 5.69
C GLN A 9 7.51 17.29 6.81
N GLN A 10 7.55 16.08 7.38
CA GLN A 10 8.49 15.73 8.45
C GLN A 10 9.94 15.83 7.96
N VAL A 11 10.24 15.32 6.76
CA VAL A 11 11.59 15.41 6.20
C VAL A 11 12.02 16.85 5.94
N VAL A 12 11.15 17.68 5.35
CA VAL A 12 11.45 19.09 5.11
C VAL A 12 11.66 19.83 6.43
N ASN A 13 10.80 19.60 7.43
CA ASN A 13 10.93 20.19 8.76
C ASN A 13 12.26 19.82 9.42
N LEU A 14 12.61 18.53 9.41
CA LEU A 14 13.81 18.01 10.07
C LEU A 14 15.10 18.50 9.41
N LEU A 15 15.16 18.50 8.07
CA LEU A 15 16.39 18.82 7.35
C LEU A 15 16.61 20.33 7.12
N THR A 16 15.55 21.14 7.12
CA THR A 16 15.67 22.59 6.86
C THR A 16 15.37 23.47 8.08
N GLY A 17 14.71 22.93 9.11
CA GLY A 17 14.15 23.71 10.21
C GLY A 17 13.00 24.64 9.80
N MET A 18 12.60 24.64 8.52
CA MET A 18 11.50 25.44 7.99
C MET A 18 10.18 24.68 8.08
N ASN A 19 9.06 25.41 8.07
CA ASN A 19 7.75 24.80 7.95
C ASN A 19 7.60 24.13 6.58
N GLY A 20 7.40 22.82 6.54
CA GLY A 20 7.21 22.00 5.33
C GLY A 20 5.84 22.16 4.65
N LEU A 21 4.91 22.90 5.25
CA LEU A 21 3.59 23.18 4.69
C LEU A 21 3.63 23.73 3.24
N PRO A 22 4.46 24.74 2.90
CA PRO A 22 4.52 25.25 1.53
C PRO A 22 5.02 24.19 0.54
N ALA A 23 5.98 23.35 0.94
CA ALA A 23 6.50 22.28 0.10
C ALA A 23 5.39 21.25 -0.23
N VAL A 24 4.61 20.85 0.77
CA VAL A 24 3.45 19.94 0.59
C VAL A 24 2.42 20.56 -0.36
N ILE A 25 2.06 21.84 -0.16
CA ILE A 25 1.06 22.53 -1.00
C ILE A 25 1.54 22.61 -2.45
N VAL A 26 2.79 23.02 -2.67
CA VAL A 26 3.37 23.16 -4.01
C VAL A 26 3.44 21.80 -4.70
N GLN A 27 3.91 20.76 -4.02
CA GLN A 27 3.90 19.41 -4.55
C GLN A 27 2.47 18.97 -4.92
N CYS A 28 1.51 19.08 -4.01
CA CYS A 28 0.14 18.69 -4.29
C CYS A 28 -0.44 19.44 -5.50
N ALA A 29 -0.20 20.75 -5.60
CA ALA A 29 -0.69 21.56 -6.71
C ALA A 29 -0.07 21.12 -8.05
N ILE A 30 1.26 20.94 -8.10
CA ILE A 30 1.98 20.52 -9.30
C ILE A 30 1.54 19.11 -9.71
N THR A 31 1.58 18.17 -8.78
CA THR A 31 1.20 16.77 -9.03
C THR A 31 -0.23 16.65 -9.53
N THR A 32 -1.15 17.33 -8.87
CA THR A 32 -2.55 17.29 -9.28
C THR A 32 -2.74 17.90 -10.66
N THR A 33 -2.01 18.96 -11.00
CA THR A 33 -2.13 19.62 -12.30
C THR A 33 -1.68 18.68 -13.44
N TYR A 34 -0.46 18.13 -13.36
CA TYR A 34 0.03 17.28 -14.45
C TYR A 34 -0.70 15.93 -14.51
N THR A 35 -1.10 15.37 -13.37
CA THR A 35 -1.86 14.11 -13.35
C THR A 35 -3.28 14.31 -13.85
N ALA A 36 -3.92 15.44 -13.54
CA ALA A 36 -5.23 15.79 -14.08
C ALA A 36 -5.20 16.07 -15.59
N MET A 37 -4.08 16.50 -16.16
CA MET A 37 -3.92 16.71 -17.60
C MET A 37 -3.53 15.43 -18.34
N GLY A 38 -2.50 14.74 -17.83
CA GLY A 38 -1.83 13.64 -18.51
C GLY A 38 -2.37 12.24 -18.20
N GLY A 39 -3.10 12.08 -17.09
CA GLY A 39 -3.56 10.78 -16.61
C GLY A 39 -2.42 9.79 -16.35
N PHE A 40 -2.76 8.50 -16.35
CA PHE A 40 -1.86 7.41 -15.95
C PHE A 40 -0.58 7.29 -16.81
N ARG A 41 -0.60 7.71 -18.08
CA ARG A 41 0.59 7.65 -18.95
C ARG A 41 1.68 8.63 -18.53
N VAL A 42 1.33 9.78 -17.98
CA VAL A 42 2.31 10.76 -17.49
C VAL A 42 2.98 10.26 -16.21
N SER A 43 2.23 9.57 -15.34
CA SER A 43 2.76 8.90 -14.15
C SER A 43 3.85 7.86 -14.50
N PHE A 44 3.70 7.11 -15.60
CA PHE A 44 4.78 6.21 -16.05
C PHE A 44 6.06 6.92 -16.50
N VAL A 45 5.93 8.09 -17.13
CA VAL A 45 7.10 8.84 -17.59
C VAL A 45 7.83 9.47 -16.41
N THR A 46 7.09 10.00 -15.43
CA THR A 46 7.68 10.53 -14.19
C THR A 46 8.35 9.43 -13.38
N ASP A 47 7.72 8.25 -13.26
CA ASP A 47 8.28 7.08 -12.58
C ASP A 47 9.66 6.67 -13.12
N ASN A 48 9.86 6.69 -14.44
CA ASN A 48 11.15 6.35 -15.05
C ASN A 48 12.26 7.34 -14.69
N ILE A 49 11.96 8.64 -14.71
CA ILE A 49 12.91 9.69 -14.34
C ILE A 49 13.24 9.56 -12.85
N GLN A 50 12.23 9.34 -12.01
CA GLN A 50 12.39 9.13 -10.57
C GLN A 50 13.22 7.87 -10.26
N GLY A 51 13.00 6.77 -10.97
CA GLY A 51 13.79 5.55 -10.81
C GLY A 51 15.28 5.79 -11.07
N ALA A 52 15.62 6.54 -12.11
CA ALA A 52 17.01 6.93 -12.39
C ALA A 52 17.59 7.84 -11.29
N MET A 53 16.78 8.78 -10.79
CA MET A 53 17.16 9.66 -9.69
C MET A 53 17.42 8.88 -8.39
N VAL A 54 16.62 7.84 -8.08
CA VAL A 54 16.84 6.96 -6.92
C VAL A 54 18.18 6.23 -7.01
N LEU A 55 18.54 5.76 -8.20
CA LEU A 55 19.84 5.13 -8.41
C LEU A 55 21.00 6.13 -8.17
N LEU A 56 20.85 7.36 -8.67
CA LEU A 56 21.82 8.42 -8.41
C LEU A 56 21.94 8.73 -6.91
N PHE A 57 20.81 8.82 -6.20
CA PHE A 57 20.79 8.98 -4.75
C PHE A 57 21.50 7.84 -4.03
N LEU A 58 21.27 6.60 -4.44
CA LEU A 58 21.90 5.43 -3.83
C LEU A 58 23.43 5.50 -3.98
N ILE A 59 23.92 5.90 -5.15
CA ILE A 59 25.36 6.07 -5.39
C ILE A 59 25.93 7.21 -4.53
N VAL A 60 25.34 8.40 -4.63
CA VAL A 60 25.84 9.60 -3.93
C VAL A 60 25.73 9.44 -2.42
N GLY A 61 24.60 8.95 -1.92
CA GLY A 61 24.34 8.71 -0.51
C GLY A 61 25.29 7.69 0.10
N THR A 62 25.51 6.55 -0.58
CA THR A 62 26.44 5.52 -0.10
C THR A 62 27.87 6.03 -0.05
N ILE A 63 28.33 6.72 -1.10
CA ILE A 63 29.68 7.32 -1.13
C ILE A 63 29.83 8.36 -0.03
N THR A 64 28.83 9.22 0.15
CA THR A 64 28.88 10.31 1.13
C THR A 64 28.90 9.78 2.56
N ILE A 65 28.03 8.82 2.87
CA ILE A 65 28.01 8.16 4.19
C ILE A 65 29.35 7.48 4.44
N GLY A 66 29.85 6.70 3.47
CA GLY A 66 31.13 6.00 3.60
C GLY A 66 32.36 6.92 3.72
N ALA A 67 32.31 8.13 3.16
CA ALA A 67 33.43 9.07 3.19
C ALA A 67 33.40 10.04 4.37
N THR A 68 32.21 10.33 4.92
CA THR A 68 32.02 11.41 5.90
C THR A 68 31.75 10.89 7.32
N VAL A 69 31.14 9.71 7.44
CA VAL A 69 30.73 9.19 8.75
C VAL A 69 31.85 8.37 9.37
N ASP A 70 32.34 8.81 10.51
CA ASP A 70 33.24 8.02 11.36
C ASP A 70 32.40 7.05 12.22
N ILE A 71 32.87 5.81 12.32
CA ILE A 71 32.18 4.74 13.06
C ILE A 71 32.94 4.51 14.37
N ASP A 72 32.33 4.89 15.47
CA ASP A 72 32.84 4.57 16.79
C ASP A 72 32.59 3.09 17.11
N ARG A 73 33.65 2.30 16.93
CA ARG A 73 33.61 0.84 17.16
C ARG A 73 33.31 0.47 18.62
N SER A 74 33.50 1.40 19.57
CA SER A 74 33.16 1.14 20.98
C SER A 74 31.65 1.08 21.21
N LEU A 75 30.84 1.72 20.35
CA LEU A 75 29.38 1.72 20.42
C LEU A 75 28.75 0.46 19.84
N ILE A 76 29.48 -0.33 19.03
CA ILE A 76 28.98 -1.57 18.43
C ILE A 76 28.51 -2.57 19.50
N PRO A 77 29.35 -2.99 20.47
CA PRO A 77 28.92 -3.92 21.52
C PRO A 77 27.90 -3.30 22.49
N VAL A 78 27.95 -1.99 22.71
CA VAL A 78 27.04 -1.28 23.63
C VAL A 78 25.63 -1.12 23.03
N SER A 79 25.54 -0.98 21.71
CA SER A 79 24.27 -0.80 20.99
C SER A 79 23.38 -2.05 20.98
N GLN A 80 23.96 -3.24 21.13
CA GLN A 80 23.29 -4.54 21.02
C GLN A 80 22.49 -4.76 19.72
N TYR A 81 22.70 -3.95 18.67
CA TYR A 81 21.93 -4.04 17.42
C TYR A 81 22.14 -5.36 16.66
N LEU A 82 23.25 -6.05 16.92
CA LEU A 82 23.59 -7.34 16.32
C LEU A 82 23.08 -8.53 17.15
N GLU A 83 22.53 -8.27 18.35
CA GLU A 83 22.01 -9.30 19.22
C GLU A 83 20.54 -9.63 18.87
N PRO A 84 20.13 -10.91 19.00
CA PRO A 84 18.72 -11.28 18.83
C PRO A 84 17.84 -10.58 19.86
N ASN A 85 16.78 -9.92 19.40
CA ASN A 85 15.77 -9.30 20.26
C ASN A 85 14.38 -9.81 19.87
N LEU A 86 13.49 -9.95 20.86
CA LEU A 86 12.10 -10.32 20.68
C LEU A 86 11.39 -9.43 19.66
N LEU A 87 11.59 -8.10 19.76
CA LEU A 87 11.02 -7.14 18.82
C LEU A 87 11.48 -7.43 17.38
N GLY A 88 12.76 -7.78 17.17
CA GLY A 88 13.28 -8.14 15.85
C GLY A 88 12.56 -9.36 15.25
N TRP A 89 12.28 -10.38 16.06
CA TRP A 89 11.51 -11.55 15.64
C TRP A 89 10.05 -11.24 15.34
N GLN A 90 9.42 -10.38 16.13
CA GLN A 90 8.06 -9.92 15.87
C GLN A 90 8.00 -9.14 14.54
N LEU A 91 8.93 -8.22 14.31
CA LEU A 91 9.03 -7.44 13.07
C LEU A 91 9.29 -8.31 11.84
N LEU A 92 10.06 -9.39 11.98
CA LEU A 92 10.30 -10.35 10.91
C LEU A 92 9.01 -11.02 10.42
N TYR A 93 7.99 -11.12 11.27
CA TYR A 93 6.65 -11.58 10.88
C TYR A 93 5.75 -10.42 10.45
N ILE A 94 5.68 -9.35 11.24
CA ILE A 94 4.78 -8.22 11.02
C ILE A 94 5.03 -7.55 9.67
N LEU A 95 6.29 -7.22 9.35
CA LEU A 95 6.62 -6.44 8.16
C LEU A 95 6.30 -7.21 6.85
N PRO A 96 6.67 -8.49 6.66
CA PRO A 96 6.27 -9.21 5.47
C PRO A 96 4.77 -9.35 5.31
N VAL A 97 4.02 -9.59 6.39
CA VAL A 97 2.55 -9.69 6.32
C VAL A 97 1.92 -8.34 5.98
N ALA A 98 2.37 -7.27 6.63
CA ALA A 98 1.93 -5.90 6.36
C ALA A 98 2.18 -5.51 4.91
N ILE A 99 3.44 -5.61 4.45
CA ILE A 99 3.85 -5.21 3.10
C ILE A 99 3.15 -6.06 2.04
N LEU A 100 3.16 -7.39 2.19
CA LEU A 100 2.54 -8.28 1.20
C LEU A 100 1.04 -8.00 1.06
N THR A 101 0.33 -7.85 2.18
CA THR A 101 -1.12 -7.59 2.12
C THR A 101 -1.40 -6.18 1.61
N ASN A 102 -0.59 -5.19 1.97
CA ASN A 102 -0.74 -3.82 1.48
C ASN A 102 -0.51 -3.74 -0.04
N ASP A 103 0.52 -4.40 -0.57
CA ASP A 103 0.82 -4.46 -2.01
C ASP A 103 -0.33 -5.10 -2.81
N PHE A 104 -0.97 -6.12 -2.25
CA PHE A 104 -2.17 -6.73 -2.85
C PHE A 104 -3.40 -5.82 -2.76
N PHE A 105 -3.50 -4.97 -1.74
CA PHE A 105 -4.64 -4.09 -1.48
C PHE A 105 -4.63 -2.83 -2.35
N LEU A 106 -3.46 -2.28 -2.64
CA LEU A 106 -3.34 -1.04 -3.42
C LEU A 106 -3.50 -1.27 -4.93
N SER A 107 -4.54 -0.68 -5.52
CA SER A 107 -4.82 -0.79 -6.95
C SER A 107 -3.74 -0.17 -7.85
N ALA A 108 -2.89 0.72 -7.32
CA ALA A 108 -1.78 1.32 -8.04
C ALA A 108 -0.76 0.29 -8.56
N PHE A 109 -0.54 -0.81 -7.82
CA PHE A 109 0.37 -1.88 -8.26
C PHE A 109 -0.28 -2.74 -9.35
N TRP A 110 -1.57 -3.03 -9.21
CA TRP A 110 -2.34 -3.80 -10.20
C TRP A 110 -2.40 -3.09 -11.56
N LEU A 111 -2.58 -1.76 -11.58
CA LEU A 111 -2.57 -0.99 -12.82
C LEU A 111 -1.25 -1.16 -13.59
N ARG A 112 -0.12 -1.34 -12.88
CA ARG A 112 1.19 -1.60 -13.50
C ARG A 112 1.34 -3.04 -13.95
N ALA A 113 0.88 -3.99 -13.14
CA ALA A 113 0.90 -5.41 -13.50
C ALA A 113 0.08 -5.68 -14.78
N PHE A 114 -1.11 -5.07 -14.89
CA PHE A 114 -1.98 -5.22 -16.06
C PHE A 114 -1.57 -4.38 -17.27
N ALA A 115 -0.69 -3.39 -17.10
CA ALA A 115 -0.09 -2.64 -18.20
C ALA A 115 1.10 -3.37 -18.85
N ALA A 116 1.57 -4.48 -18.29
CA ALA A 116 2.65 -5.27 -18.85
C ALA A 116 2.25 -5.87 -20.22
N LYS A 117 3.19 -5.85 -21.16
CA LYS A 117 2.95 -6.34 -22.53
C LYS A 117 2.76 -7.85 -22.59
N THR A 118 3.53 -8.59 -21.78
CA THR A 118 3.48 -10.05 -21.68
C THR A 118 3.75 -10.50 -20.25
N ASP A 119 3.30 -11.71 -19.89
CA ASP A 119 3.62 -12.32 -18.59
C ASP A 119 5.13 -12.43 -18.37
N LYS A 120 5.88 -12.73 -19.43
CA LYS A 120 7.35 -12.81 -19.36
C LYS A 120 7.96 -11.47 -18.97
N ASP A 121 7.49 -10.38 -19.59
CA ASP A 121 7.97 -9.03 -19.26
C ASP A 121 7.61 -8.64 -17.83
N LEU A 122 6.42 -9.06 -17.36
CA LEU A 122 5.99 -8.87 -15.97
C LEU A 122 6.92 -9.58 -14.97
N TYR A 123 7.21 -10.87 -15.18
CA TYR A 123 8.09 -11.62 -14.27
C TYR A 123 9.51 -11.06 -14.25
N ILE A 124 10.04 -10.64 -15.40
CA ILE A 124 11.37 -9.99 -15.47
C ILE A 124 11.34 -8.65 -14.72
N GLY A 125 10.33 -7.82 -14.98
CA GLY A 125 10.18 -6.52 -14.33
C GLY A 125 10.08 -6.63 -12.80
N VAL A 126 9.23 -7.54 -12.31
CA VAL A 126 9.08 -7.80 -10.87
C VAL A 126 10.38 -8.34 -10.25
N SER A 127 11.10 -9.22 -10.95
CA SER A 127 12.37 -9.77 -10.45
C SER A 127 13.45 -8.69 -10.32
N ILE A 128 13.57 -7.80 -11.32
CA ILE A 128 14.51 -6.68 -11.27
C ILE A 128 14.12 -5.71 -10.15
N ALA A 129 12.83 -5.39 -10.02
CA ALA A 129 12.32 -4.53 -8.96
C ALA A 129 12.61 -5.11 -7.57
N ALA A 130 12.40 -6.42 -7.37
CA ALA A 130 12.70 -7.09 -6.10
C ALA A 130 14.17 -6.97 -5.69
N VAL A 131 15.11 -7.17 -6.64
CA VAL A 131 16.54 -6.99 -6.40
C VAL A 131 16.87 -5.53 -6.07
N ALA A 132 16.35 -4.58 -6.86
CA ALA A 132 16.60 -3.16 -6.63
C ALA A 132 16.07 -2.68 -5.27
N VAL A 133 14.84 -3.05 -4.92
CA VAL A 133 14.22 -2.73 -3.61
C VAL A 133 15.00 -3.37 -2.47
N THR A 134 15.46 -4.61 -2.63
CA THR A 134 16.31 -5.27 -1.61
C THR A 134 17.59 -4.49 -1.35
N ILE A 135 18.28 -4.04 -2.41
CA ILE A 135 19.52 -3.24 -2.29
C ILE A 135 19.22 -1.90 -1.60
N ILE A 136 18.18 -1.18 -2.06
CA ILE A 136 17.79 0.12 -1.51
C ILE A 136 17.43 -0.02 -0.03
N ALA A 137 16.55 -0.97 0.32
CA ALA A 137 16.10 -1.21 1.68
C ALA A 137 17.27 -1.61 2.59
N THR A 138 18.21 -2.42 2.09
CA THR A 138 19.41 -2.80 2.86
C THR A 138 20.29 -1.58 3.14
N LEU A 139 20.54 -0.71 2.15
CA LEU A 139 21.37 0.48 2.35
C LEU A 139 20.71 1.50 3.29
N VAL A 140 19.40 1.73 3.13
CA VAL A 140 18.62 2.60 4.02
C VAL A 140 18.55 2.02 5.44
N GLY A 141 18.38 0.71 5.59
CA GLY A 141 18.37 0.03 6.89
C GLY A 141 19.72 0.08 7.60
N VAL A 142 20.82 -0.24 6.89
CA VAL A 142 22.17 -0.23 7.44
C VAL A 142 22.62 1.19 7.82
N SER A 143 22.18 2.21 7.09
CA SER A 143 22.50 3.60 7.46
C SER A 143 21.87 4.02 8.80
N GLY A 144 20.74 3.43 9.22
CA GLY A 144 20.22 3.57 10.58
C GLY A 144 21.13 2.97 11.65
N LEU A 145 21.75 1.80 11.37
CA LEU A 145 22.74 1.20 12.27
C LEU A 145 23.99 2.07 12.38
N ILE A 146 24.48 2.56 11.23
CA ILE A 146 25.63 3.47 11.14
C ILE A 146 25.34 4.76 11.93
N ALA A 147 24.12 5.29 11.87
CA ALA A 147 23.73 6.46 12.65
C ALA A 147 23.91 6.22 14.17
N GLY A 148 23.53 5.05 14.67
CA GLY A 148 23.78 4.70 16.07
C GLY A 148 25.26 4.52 16.41
N TRP A 149 26.04 3.93 15.50
CA TRP A 149 27.49 3.75 15.71
C TRP A 149 28.32 5.01 15.46
N SER A 150 27.74 6.06 14.86
CA SER A 150 28.39 7.36 14.67
C SER A 150 28.39 8.23 15.94
N GLY A 151 27.73 7.80 17.02
CA GLY A 151 27.60 8.56 18.26
C GLY A 151 26.57 9.71 18.21
N VAL A 152 25.96 9.94 17.05
CA VAL A 152 24.92 10.98 16.83
C VAL A 152 23.66 10.73 17.68
N LEU A 153 23.41 9.48 18.08
CA LEU A 153 22.28 9.10 18.93
C LEU A 153 22.61 9.06 20.43
N GLY A 154 23.80 9.53 20.83
CA GLY A 154 24.28 9.47 22.22
C GLY A 154 24.92 8.13 22.61
N ASN A 155 25.29 8.00 23.89
CA ASN A 155 25.89 6.80 24.47
C ASN A 155 25.16 6.42 25.77
N PRO A 156 24.39 5.32 25.82
CA PRO A 156 24.14 4.37 24.72
C PRO A 156 23.24 4.96 23.62
N PRO A 157 23.34 4.47 22.37
CA PRO A 157 22.47 4.91 21.27
C PRO A 157 21.01 4.59 21.57
N VAL A 158 20.12 5.58 21.44
CA VAL A 158 18.66 5.39 21.61
C VAL A 158 17.96 5.44 20.26
N ALA A 159 17.26 4.36 19.92
CA ALA A 159 16.45 4.29 18.71
C ALA A 159 15.22 5.22 18.84
N THR A 160 14.99 6.06 17.83
CA THR A 160 13.93 7.07 17.76
C THR A 160 13.11 7.02 16.46
N GLY A 161 13.47 6.15 15.50
CA GLY A 161 12.79 5.99 14.21
C GLY A 161 13.12 7.07 13.16
N ILE A 162 14.03 8.00 13.49
CA ILE A 162 14.50 9.08 12.62
C ILE A 162 16.04 9.09 12.49
N GLU A 163 16.69 7.98 12.83
CA GLU A 163 18.15 7.85 12.95
C GLU A 163 18.87 8.26 11.66
N LEU A 164 18.33 7.82 10.52
CA LEU A 164 18.84 8.17 9.21
C LEU A 164 18.80 9.69 9.01
N PHE A 165 17.69 10.36 9.32
CA PHE A 165 17.56 11.80 9.15
C PHE A 165 18.50 12.58 10.08
N THR A 166 18.68 12.10 11.31
CA THR A 166 19.66 12.70 12.23
C THR A 166 21.09 12.56 11.71
N LEU A 167 21.43 11.40 11.13
CA LEU A 167 22.72 11.20 10.46
C LEU A 167 22.87 12.09 9.23
N LEU A 168 21.82 12.26 8.42
CA LEU A 168 21.85 13.17 7.27
C LEU A 168 22.08 14.63 7.69
N GLY A 169 21.57 15.03 8.86
CA GLY A 169 21.76 16.38 9.40
C GLY A 169 23.22 16.74 9.69
N THR A 170 24.12 15.75 9.79
CA THR A 170 25.56 15.99 9.98
C THR A 170 26.32 16.12 8.66
N LEU A 171 25.67 15.83 7.53
CA LEU A 171 26.30 15.88 6.21
C LEU A 171 26.38 17.33 5.67
N PRO A 172 27.29 17.61 4.72
CA PRO A 172 27.40 18.92 4.09
C PRO A 172 26.08 19.41 3.48
N ALA A 173 25.81 20.71 3.57
CA ALA A 173 24.53 21.30 3.12
C ALA A 173 24.15 20.99 1.67
N TRP A 174 25.14 20.83 0.76
CA TRP A 174 24.89 20.46 -0.63
C TRP A 174 24.32 19.04 -0.77
N VAL A 175 24.72 18.11 0.12
CA VAL A 175 24.19 16.75 0.18
C VAL A 175 22.76 16.81 0.68
N VAL A 176 22.50 17.52 1.77
CA VAL A 176 21.15 17.68 2.33
C VAL A 176 20.19 18.27 1.29
N GLY A 177 20.63 19.29 0.54
CA GLY A 177 19.85 19.88 -0.55
C GLY A 177 19.52 18.87 -1.66
N PHE A 178 20.48 18.04 -2.06
CA PHE A 178 20.27 16.98 -3.03
C PHE A 178 19.23 15.94 -2.53
N ILE A 179 19.33 15.54 -1.27
CA ILE A 179 18.42 14.57 -0.67
C ILE A 179 17.01 15.14 -0.54
N LEU A 180 16.86 16.43 -0.22
CA LEU A 180 15.56 17.10 -0.19
C LEU A 180 14.86 17.06 -1.56
N VAL A 181 15.59 17.39 -2.63
CA VAL A 181 15.05 17.30 -4.01
C VAL A 181 14.60 15.87 -4.31
N MET A 182 15.39 14.88 -3.88
CA MET A 182 15.08 13.46 -4.05
C MET A 182 13.80 13.02 -3.32
N VAL A 183 13.66 13.38 -2.05
CA VAL A 183 12.48 13.04 -1.24
C VAL A 183 11.21 13.68 -1.82
N VAL A 184 11.29 14.95 -2.25
CA VAL A 184 10.19 15.62 -2.94
C VAL A 184 9.83 14.89 -4.23
N THR A 185 10.83 14.48 -5.01
CA THR A 185 10.62 13.80 -6.29
C THR A 185 9.99 12.42 -6.10
N LEU A 186 10.46 11.64 -5.11
CA LEU A 186 9.90 10.34 -4.73
C LEU A 186 8.45 10.45 -4.22
N SER A 187 8.20 11.41 -3.33
CA SER A 187 6.86 11.66 -2.80
C SER A 187 5.89 12.09 -3.92
N THR A 188 6.37 12.85 -4.90
CA THR A 188 5.58 13.26 -6.07
C THR A 188 5.17 12.04 -6.91
N ALA A 189 6.09 11.08 -7.12
CA ALA A 189 5.84 9.79 -7.78
C ALA A 189 4.73 8.99 -7.08
N ALA A 190 4.93 8.76 -5.79
CA ALA A 190 3.99 7.97 -4.99
C ALA A 190 2.60 8.64 -5.00
N PHE A 191 2.57 9.97 -4.87
CA PHE A 191 1.33 10.73 -4.86
C PHE A 191 0.61 10.70 -6.20
N ASP A 192 1.29 10.83 -7.34
CA ASP A 192 0.66 10.79 -8.66
C ASP A 192 0.05 9.42 -8.98
N SER A 193 0.71 8.36 -8.52
CA SER A 193 0.30 6.98 -8.69
C SER A 193 -0.95 6.68 -7.88
N LEU A 194 -0.98 7.14 -6.62
CA LEU A 194 -2.14 7.04 -5.74
C LEU A 194 -3.32 7.85 -6.27
N GLN A 195 -3.09 9.06 -6.80
CA GLN A 195 -4.16 9.85 -7.43
C GLN A 195 -4.72 9.14 -8.66
N SER A 196 -3.86 8.62 -9.53
CA SER A 196 -4.28 7.92 -10.74
C SER A 196 -5.08 6.66 -10.41
N ALA A 197 -4.66 5.93 -9.37
CA ALA A 197 -5.38 4.79 -8.84
C ALA A 197 -6.77 5.19 -8.31
N LEU A 198 -6.88 6.26 -7.52
CA LEU A 198 -8.17 6.78 -7.04
C LEU A 198 -9.09 7.22 -8.17
N VAL A 199 -8.58 7.90 -9.20
CA VAL A 199 -9.38 8.29 -10.37
C VAL A 199 -9.88 7.05 -11.11
N SER A 200 -9.03 6.03 -11.29
CA SER A 200 -9.39 4.79 -11.97
C SER A 200 -10.47 4.01 -11.21
N THR A 201 -10.24 3.74 -9.92
CA THR A 201 -11.20 3.07 -9.03
C THR A 201 -12.50 3.86 -8.92
N GLY A 202 -12.44 5.18 -8.76
CA GLY A 202 -13.63 6.04 -8.73
C GLY A 202 -14.45 5.97 -10.02
N SER A 203 -13.78 6.06 -11.18
CA SER A 203 -14.44 6.02 -12.49
C SER A 203 -15.06 4.66 -12.80
N ASN A 204 -14.31 3.59 -12.56
CA ASN A 204 -14.71 2.23 -12.93
C ASN A 204 -15.69 1.62 -11.93
N ASP A 205 -15.42 1.72 -10.63
CA ASP A 205 -16.14 0.93 -9.62
C ASP A 205 -17.38 1.65 -9.10
N PHE A 206 -17.29 2.98 -8.88
CA PHE A 206 -18.43 3.76 -8.38
C PHE A 206 -19.35 4.24 -9.50
N PHE A 207 -18.75 4.74 -10.60
CA PHE A 207 -19.52 5.36 -11.68
C PHE A 207 -19.72 4.47 -12.90
N ARG A 208 -19.17 3.24 -12.91
CA ARG A 208 -19.30 2.27 -14.01
C ARG A 208 -19.02 2.87 -15.39
N ASN A 209 -18.05 3.79 -15.44
CA ASN A 209 -17.68 4.56 -16.63
C ASN A 209 -18.83 5.37 -17.28
N LYS A 210 -19.91 5.66 -16.53
CA LYS A 210 -21.06 6.45 -17.01
C LYS A 210 -20.89 7.96 -16.79
N LEU A 211 -19.94 8.37 -15.95
CA LEU A 211 -19.59 9.78 -15.76
C LEU A 211 -18.37 10.14 -16.60
N ASN A 212 -18.36 11.37 -17.11
CA ASN A 212 -17.20 11.92 -17.80
C ASN A 212 -16.00 11.96 -16.83
N ILE A 213 -14.84 11.47 -17.29
CA ILE A 213 -13.60 11.35 -16.50
C ILE A 213 -13.16 12.68 -15.87
N TRP A 214 -13.51 13.82 -16.48
CA TRP A 214 -13.23 15.15 -15.93
C TRP A 214 -13.93 15.41 -14.60
N TRP A 215 -15.17 14.93 -14.42
CA TRP A 215 -15.87 15.04 -13.14
C TRP A 215 -15.25 14.16 -12.06
N VAL A 216 -14.81 12.95 -12.43
CA VAL A 216 -14.11 12.05 -11.50
C VAL A 216 -12.78 12.68 -11.07
N ARG A 217 -12.02 13.27 -12.00
CA ARG A 217 -10.79 14.01 -11.68
C ARG A 217 -11.07 15.17 -10.73
N ALA A 218 -12.12 15.95 -10.97
CA ALA A 218 -12.50 17.06 -10.09
C ALA A 218 -12.85 16.59 -8.67
N ILE A 219 -13.58 15.48 -8.53
CA ILE A 219 -13.88 14.88 -7.21
C ILE A 219 -12.59 14.49 -6.50
N VAL A 220 -11.64 13.86 -7.21
CA VAL A 220 -10.34 13.49 -6.62
C VAL A 220 -9.55 14.72 -6.18
N VAL A 221 -9.55 15.82 -6.95
CA VAL A 221 -8.93 17.10 -6.52
C VAL A 221 -9.55 17.61 -5.23
N VAL A 222 -10.88 17.56 -5.11
CA VAL A 222 -11.58 17.97 -3.88
C VAL A 222 -11.21 17.08 -2.70
N LEU A 223 -11.04 15.76 -2.91
CA LEU A 223 -10.63 14.80 -1.88
C LEU A 223 -9.17 14.99 -1.41
N ILE A 224 -8.32 15.63 -2.21
CA ILE A 224 -6.94 15.94 -1.79
C ILE A 224 -6.92 17.01 -0.69
N VAL A 225 -7.85 17.96 -0.70
CA VAL A 225 -7.91 19.04 0.31
C VAL A 225 -8.00 18.49 1.76
N PRO A 226 -8.98 17.63 2.12
CA PRO A 226 -9.03 17.06 3.46
C PRO A 226 -7.83 16.13 3.73
N THR A 227 -7.29 15.47 2.70
CA THR A 227 -6.09 14.63 2.84
C THR A 227 -4.87 15.46 3.30
N VAL A 228 -4.68 16.65 2.71
CA VAL A 228 -3.62 17.59 3.12
C VAL A 228 -3.87 18.05 4.56
N VAL A 229 -5.09 18.45 4.91
CA VAL A 229 -5.43 18.91 6.27
C VAL A 229 -5.12 17.84 7.33
N VAL A 230 -5.47 16.58 7.07
CA VAL A 230 -5.18 15.47 7.98
C VAL A 230 -3.68 15.19 8.05
N ALA A 231 -2.97 15.24 6.91
CA ALA A 231 -1.52 15.02 6.87
C ALA A 231 -0.76 16.02 7.75
N LEU A 232 -1.21 17.28 7.75
CA LEU A 232 -0.63 18.37 8.56
C LEU A 232 -0.86 18.23 10.07
N ARG A 233 -1.88 17.45 10.46
CA ARG A 233 -2.24 17.20 11.87
C ARG A 233 -1.66 15.89 12.39
N SER A 234 -1.13 15.04 11.52
CA SER A 234 -0.66 13.73 11.94
C SER A 234 0.74 13.80 12.56
N PRO A 235 0.90 13.34 13.82
CA PRO A 235 2.21 13.31 14.47
C PRO A 235 3.09 12.15 13.97
N SER A 236 2.50 11.06 13.48
CA SER A 236 3.24 9.84 13.12
C SER A 236 2.84 9.32 11.74
N VAL A 237 3.81 9.31 10.82
CA VAL A 237 3.68 8.71 9.48
C VAL A 237 3.51 7.20 9.60
N LEU A 238 4.36 6.58 10.43
CA LEU A 238 4.38 5.13 10.63
C LEU A 238 3.02 4.62 11.12
N GLN A 239 2.40 5.33 12.06
CA GLN A 239 1.08 4.96 12.57
C GLN A 239 0.01 4.97 11.48
N ILE A 240 0.02 5.95 10.57
CA ILE A 240 -0.94 6.02 9.46
C ILE A 240 -0.77 4.83 8.52
N TYR A 241 0.48 4.44 8.20
CA TYR A 241 0.73 3.25 7.38
C TYR A 241 0.22 1.99 8.06
N LEU A 242 0.51 1.84 9.36
CA LEU A 242 0.11 0.64 10.09
C LEU A 242 -1.41 0.48 10.18
N ILE A 243 -2.17 1.57 10.29
CA ILE A 243 -3.64 1.52 10.22
C ILE A 243 -4.07 0.93 8.87
N SER A 244 -3.47 1.39 7.76
CA SER A 244 -3.72 0.84 6.43
C SER A 244 -3.33 -0.64 6.35
N ASP A 245 -2.21 -1.01 6.94
CA ASP A 245 -1.67 -2.37 6.90
C ASP A 245 -2.53 -3.37 7.68
N ILE A 246 -3.13 -2.95 8.80
CA ILE A 246 -4.08 -3.77 9.57
C ILE A 246 -5.33 -4.05 8.73
N ILE A 247 -5.86 -3.02 8.05
CA ILE A 247 -7.04 -3.17 7.20
C ILE A 247 -6.73 -4.10 6.02
N SER A 248 -5.59 -3.94 5.36
CA SER A 248 -5.19 -4.85 4.28
C SER A 248 -4.96 -6.27 4.79
N ALA A 249 -4.31 -6.44 5.94
CA ALA A 249 -4.08 -7.75 6.54
C ALA A 249 -5.38 -8.48 6.90
N ALA A 250 -6.43 -7.75 7.30
CA ALA A 250 -7.74 -8.32 7.57
C ALA A 250 -8.48 -8.79 6.30
N VAL A 251 -8.40 -8.02 5.21
CA VAL A 251 -9.23 -8.22 4.01
C VAL A 251 -8.57 -9.18 3.00
N ILE A 252 -7.26 -9.05 2.77
CA ILE A 252 -6.58 -9.70 1.65
C ILE A 252 -6.57 -11.24 1.71
N PRO A 253 -6.35 -11.90 2.86
CA PRO A 253 -6.42 -13.35 2.92
C PRO A 253 -7.76 -13.90 2.41
N CYS A 254 -8.86 -13.24 2.76
CA CYS A 254 -10.21 -13.60 2.31
C CYS A 254 -10.39 -13.36 0.81
N LEU A 255 -9.81 -12.26 0.29
CA LEU A 255 -9.83 -11.92 -1.13
C LEU A 255 -9.05 -12.95 -1.97
N VAL A 256 -7.86 -13.36 -1.53
CA VAL A 256 -6.99 -14.31 -2.25
C VAL A 256 -7.67 -15.68 -2.42
N ILE A 257 -8.39 -16.15 -1.39
CA ILE A 257 -9.23 -17.35 -1.50
C ILE A 257 -10.30 -17.14 -2.57
N GLY A 258 -10.95 -15.99 -2.56
CA GLY A 258 -11.93 -15.60 -3.57
C GLY A 258 -11.38 -15.51 -4.99
N LEU A 259 -10.10 -15.21 -5.19
CA LEU A 259 -9.47 -15.18 -6.51
C LEU A 259 -9.17 -16.58 -7.06
N SER A 260 -9.11 -17.61 -6.21
CA SER A 260 -8.85 -18.98 -6.65
C SER A 260 -10.01 -19.54 -7.49
N SER A 261 -9.67 -20.15 -8.64
CA SER A 261 -10.63 -20.87 -9.49
C SER A 261 -11.25 -22.09 -8.80
N LYS A 262 -10.60 -22.63 -7.77
CA LYS A 262 -11.10 -23.77 -6.97
C LYS A 262 -12.18 -23.38 -5.98
N ALA A 263 -12.19 -22.12 -5.51
CA ALA A 263 -13.14 -21.63 -4.51
C ALA A 263 -14.38 -21.02 -5.19
N TYR A 264 -15.04 -21.74 -6.09
CA TYR A 264 -16.20 -21.25 -6.87
C TYR A 264 -17.41 -20.88 -5.99
N PHE A 265 -17.50 -21.44 -4.79
CA PHE A 265 -18.54 -21.15 -3.81
C PHE A 265 -18.31 -19.83 -3.07
N TRP A 266 -17.11 -19.24 -3.15
CA TRP A 266 -16.76 -18.00 -2.45
C TRP A 266 -17.29 -16.77 -3.21
N ARG A 267 -17.97 -15.84 -2.52
CA ARG A 267 -18.51 -14.60 -3.11
C ARG A 267 -17.91 -13.38 -2.42
N GLY A 268 -18.28 -12.19 -2.92
CA GLY A 268 -17.88 -10.92 -2.29
C GLY A 268 -18.41 -10.72 -0.88
N PHE A 269 -19.53 -11.36 -0.54
CA PHE A 269 -20.10 -11.30 0.81
C PHE A 269 -19.12 -11.84 1.87
N GLU A 270 -18.50 -12.99 1.62
CA GLU A 270 -17.51 -13.60 2.53
C GLU A 270 -16.27 -12.71 2.70
N VAL A 271 -15.85 -12.01 1.63
CA VAL A 271 -14.71 -11.08 1.71
C VAL A 271 -15.04 -9.87 2.57
N VAL A 272 -16.24 -9.31 2.44
CA VAL A 272 -16.67 -8.16 3.26
C VAL A 272 -16.83 -8.57 4.73
N VAL A 273 -17.50 -9.69 5.00
CA VAL A 273 -17.66 -10.20 6.38
C VAL A 273 -16.32 -10.59 6.97
N GLY A 274 -15.41 -11.15 6.17
CA GLY A 274 -14.04 -11.44 6.58
C GLY A 274 -13.25 -10.18 6.94
N GLY A 275 -13.28 -9.15 6.09
CA GLY A 275 -12.59 -7.89 6.36
C GLY A 275 -13.08 -7.20 7.65
N VAL A 276 -14.41 -7.09 7.82
CA VAL A 276 -14.99 -6.54 9.06
C VAL A 276 -14.69 -7.44 10.25
N GLY A 277 -14.79 -8.76 10.07
CA GLY A 277 -14.48 -9.75 11.09
C GLY A 277 -13.02 -9.73 11.54
N GLY A 278 -12.07 -9.44 10.65
CA GLY A 278 -10.66 -9.27 10.98
C GLY A 278 -10.42 -8.06 11.86
N ILE A 279 -11.04 -6.91 11.55
CA ILE A 279 -10.98 -5.71 12.40
C ILE A 279 -11.61 -5.98 13.77
N LEU A 280 -12.77 -6.66 13.79
CA LEU A 280 -13.41 -7.08 15.04
C LEU A 280 -12.54 -8.06 15.84
N ALA A 281 -11.84 -8.98 15.19
CA ALA A 281 -10.94 -9.91 15.86
C ALA A 281 -9.75 -9.21 16.50
N VAL A 282 -9.21 -8.16 15.87
CA VAL A 282 -8.19 -7.29 16.50
C VAL A 282 -8.75 -6.61 17.74
N PHE A 283 -9.97 -6.08 17.68
CA PHE A 283 -10.61 -5.48 18.85
C PHE A 283 -10.86 -6.49 19.97
N LEU A 284 -11.34 -7.70 19.64
CA LEU A 284 -11.53 -8.79 20.59
C LEU A 284 -10.21 -9.26 21.21
N PHE A 285 -9.15 -9.34 20.41
CA PHE A 285 -7.80 -9.62 20.91
C PHE A 285 -7.35 -8.54 21.89
N GLY A 286 -7.51 -7.26 21.55
CA GLY A 286 -7.20 -6.15 22.45
C GLY A 286 -7.98 -6.20 23.76
N LEU A 287 -9.27 -6.55 23.70
CA LEU A 287 -10.09 -6.72 24.91
C LEU A 287 -9.55 -7.83 25.82
N VAL A 288 -9.14 -8.96 25.25
CA VAL A 288 -8.57 -10.08 26.04
C VAL A 288 -7.18 -9.71 26.57
N PHE A 289 -6.37 -9.02 25.76
CA PHE A 289 -5.00 -8.64 26.12
C PHE A 289 -4.94 -7.58 27.23
N TYR A 290 -5.91 -6.65 27.27
CA TYR A 290 -5.99 -5.58 28.28
C TYR A 290 -7.06 -5.84 29.35
N ASP A 291 -7.33 -7.10 29.71
CA ASP A 291 -8.23 -7.49 30.80
C ASP A 291 -9.65 -6.85 30.74
N GLY A 292 -10.17 -6.65 29.53
CA GLY A 292 -11.51 -6.11 29.27
C GLY A 292 -11.59 -4.59 29.05
N ASP A 293 -10.46 -3.88 28.99
CA ASP A 293 -10.46 -2.44 28.71
C ASP A 293 -10.75 -2.13 27.22
N ALA A 294 -11.99 -1.73 26.96
CA ALA A 294 -12.46 -1.38 25.61
C ALA A 294 -11.76 -0.13 25.03
N SER A 295 -11.28 0.79 25.86
CA SER A 295 -10.59 1.99 25.38
C SER A 295 -9.20 1.65 24.84
N ARG A 296 -8.46 0.79 25.57
CA ARG A 296 -7.13 0.32 25.14
C ARG A 296 -7.23 -0.61 23.95
N ALA A 297 -8.25 -1.47 23.91
CA ALA A 297 -8.55 -2.29 22.74
C ALA A 297 -8.87 -1.45 21.49
N GLY A 298 -9.62 -0.35 21.66
CA GLY A 298 -9.89 0.59 20.56
C GLY A 298 -8.63 1.32 20.09
N ASN A 299 -7.79 1.76 21.02
CA ASN A 299 -6.51 2.40 20.73
C ASN A 299 -5.50 1.45 20.06
N LEU A 300 -5.64 0.15 20.29
CA LEU A 300 -4.81 -0.88 19.64
C LEU A 300 -5.14 -1.03 18.14
N LEU A 301 -6.39 -0.79 17.72
CA LEU A 301 -6.77 -0.80 16.31
C LEU A 301 -6.02 0.24 15.48
N ILE A 302 -5.61 1.34 16.13
CA ILE A 302 -4.83 2.41 15.51
C ILE A 302 -3.36 2.37 15.89
N LEU A 303 -2.91 1.32 16.59
CA LEU A 303 -1.56 1.17 17.12
C LEU A 303 -1.02 2.47 17.73
N SER A 304 -1.78 3.04 18.67
CA SER A 304 -1.45 4.35 19.27
C SER A 304 -0.09 4.40 19.97
N GLU A 305 0.41 3.26 20.45
CA GLU A 305 1.72 3.12 21.09
C GLU A 305 2.86 2.89 20.07
N GLY A 306 2.54 2.81 18.77
CA GLY A 306 3.49 2.62 17.68
C GLY A 306 3.85 1.15 17.40
N LEU A 307 4.82 0.96 16.50
CA LEU A 307 5.30 -0.36 16.07
C LEU A 307 6.29 -1.00 17.05
N TYR A 308 7.01 -0.17 17.81
CA TYR A 308 8.17 -0.56 18.61
C TYR A 308 7.84 -0.76 20.09
N ALA A 309 6.56 -1.01 20.41
CA ALA A 309 6.18 -1.43 21.75
C ALA A 309 6.90 -2.74 22.10
N SER A 310 7.39 -2.86 23.34
CA SER A 310 8.14 -4.04 23.80
C SER A 310 7.23 -5.21 24.20
N ASP A 311 5.93 -5.10 23.95
CA ASP A 311 4.92 -6.09 24.33
C ASP A 311 4.46 -6.94 23.14
N TRP A 312 3.52 -7.85 23.39
CA TRP A 312 2.96 -8.73 22.36
C TRP A 312 1.74 -8.13 21.66
N SER A 313 1.38 -6.89 21.97
CA SER A 313 0.15 -6.26 21.49
C SER A 313 0.16 -6.13 19.97
N VAL A 314 1.23 -5.53 19.42
CA VAL A 314 1.42 -5.28 17.99
C VAL A 314 1.51 -6.58 17.20
N PHE A 315 2.28 -7.55 17.70
CA PHE A 315 2.36 -8.88 17.08
C PHE A 315 1.00 -9.56 17.04
N GLY A 316 0.27 -9.52 18.16
CA GLY A 316 -1.07 -10.09 18.24
C GLY A 316 -2.06 -9.46 17.28
N VAL A 317 -1.98 -8.14 17.04
CA VAL A 317 -2.80 -7.44 16.04
C VAL A 317 -2.59 -8.01 14.64
N PHE A 318 -1.33 -8.16 14.21
CA PHE A 318 -1.00 -8.66 12.87
C PHE A 318 -1.23 -10.16 12.68
N VAL A 319 -1.42 -10.91 13.76
CA VAL A 319 -1.91 -12.30 13.71
C VAL A 319 -3.45 -12.34 13.73
N ALA A 320 -4.08 -11.56 14.61
CA ALA A 320 -5.52 -11.54 14.81
C ALA A 320 -6.28 -11.01 13.59
N ALA A 321 -5.74 -10.00 12.89
CA ALA A 321 -6.35 -9.43 11.69
C ALA A 321 -6.57 -10.49 10.58
N PRO A 322 -5.52 -11.17 10.05
CA PRO A 322 -5.69 -12.14 8.98
C PRO A 322 -6.40 -13.42 9.43
N VAL A 323 -6.08 -13.93 10.64
CA VAL A 323 -6.68 -15.16 11.15
C VAL A 323 -8.15 -14.95 11.49
N GLY A 324 -8.46 -13.86 12.18
CA GLY A 324 -9.83 -13.47 12.50
C GLY A 324 -10.63 -13.25 11.23
N GLY A 325 -10.08 -12.52 10.26
CA GLY A 325 -10.79 -12.28 9.01
C GLY A 325 -11.13 -13.58 8.28
N LEU A 326 -10.20 -14.52 8.23
CA LEU A 326 -10.43 -15.83 7.63
C LEU A 326 -11.51 -16.64 8.38
N LEU A 327 -11.47 -16.67 9.72
CA LEU A 327 -12.46 -17.38 10.53
C LEU A 327 -13.87 -16.82 10.33
N PHE A 328 -14.02 -15.50 10.33
CA PHE A 328 -15.30 -14.85 10.07
C PHE A 328 -15.78 -15.08 8.62
N ALA A 329 -14.88 -15.06 7.64
CA ALA A 329 -15.24 -15.37 6.26
C ALA A 329 -15.71 -16.82 6.08
N ILE A 330 -15.04 -17.78 6.72
CA ILE A 330 -15.44 -19.20 6.73
C ILE A 330 -16.80 -19.35 7.41
N ALA A 331 -17.00 -18.72 8.57
CA ALA A 331 -18.27 -18.75 9.29
C ALA A 331 -19.41 -18.17 8.43
N ALA A 332 -19.16 -17.05 7.73
CA ALA A 332 -20.11 -16.45 6.79
C ALA A 332 -20.44 -17.38 5.62
N CYS A 333 -19.43 -18.05 5.07
CA CYS A 333 -19.60 -19.03 4.00
C CYS A 333 -20.48 -20.19 4.45
N ILE A 334 -20.18 -20.77 5.63
CA ILE A 334 -20.96 -21.87 6.21
C ILE A 334 -22.40 -21.41 6.44
N LEU A 335 -22.59 -20.26 7.10
CA LEU A 335 -23.92 -19.72 7.38
C LEU A 335 -24.72 -19.53 6.09
N ARG A 336 -24.13 -18.95 5.05
CA ARG A 336 -24.82 -18.75 3.77
C ARG A 336 -25.20 -20.08 3.13
N LEU A 337 -24.29 -21.05 3.08
CA LEU A 337 -24.55 -22.36 2.49
C LEU A 337 -25.63 -23.11 3.29
N SER A 338 -25.60 -23.04 4.62
CA SER A 338 -26.62 -23.62 5.50
C SER A 338 -27.99 -22.99 5.29
N VAL A 339 -28.08 -21.66 5.17
CA VAL A 339 -29.35 -20.96 4.88
C VAL A 339 -29.86 -21.33 3.49
N GLN A 340 -29.00 -21.37 2.49
CA GLN A 340 -29.38 -21.80 1.13
C GLN A 340 -29.85 -23.24 1.09
N TYR A 341 -29.23 -24.13 1.87
CA TYR A 341 -29.64 -25.52 2.01
C TYR A 341 -31.00 -25.65 2.71
N ALA A 342 -31.20 -24.97 3.84
CA ALA A 342 -32.46 -24.97 4.57
C ALA A 342 -33.62 -24.41 3.72
N LEU A 343 -33.36 -23.33 2.98
CA LEU A 343 -34.35 -22.76 2.05
C LEU A 343 -34.67 -23.71 0.89
N ALA A 344 -33.65 -24.35 0.31
CA ALA A 344 -33.84 -25.35 -0.75
C ALA A 344 -34.70 -26.54 -0.27
N GLN A 345 -34.42 -27.04 0.94
CA GLN A 345 -35.17 -28.12 1.55
C GLN A 345 -36.62 -27.72 1.89
N SER A 346 -36.84 -26.50 2.39
CA SER A 346 -38.18 -25.99 2.69
C SER A 346 -39.04 -25.70 1.45
N ARG A 347 -38.43 -25.29 0.33
CA ARG A 347 -39.12 -24.91 -0.91
C ARG A 347 -39.12 -26.02 -1.97
N GLY A 348 -38.52 -27.19 -1.69
CA GLY A 348 -38.45 -28.31 -2.63
C GLY A 348 -37.59 -28.06 -3.87
N HIS A 349 -36.70 -27.06 -3.84
CA HIS A 349 -35.79 -26.77 -4.96
C HIS A 349 -34.43 -27.46 -4.77
N ARG A 350 -33.72 -27.74 -5.87
CA ARG A 350 -32.35 -28.29 -5.82
C ARG A 350 -31.40 -27.27 -5.20
N PHE A 351 -30.52 -27.72 -4.31
CA PHE A 351 -29.45 -26.89 -3.76
C PHE A 351 -28.40 -26.58 -4.84
N THR A 352 -28.29 -25.30 -5.19
CA THR A 352 -27.37 -24.80 -6.23
C THR A 352 -26.17 -24.03 -5.64
N GLY A 353 -26.04 -23.97 -4.31
CA GLY A 353 -25.01 -23.17 -3.63
C GLY A 353 -23.56 -23.62 -3.88
N LEU A 354 -23.39 -24.88 -4.30
CA LEU A 354 -22.11 -25.48 -4.70
C LEU A 354 -22.05 -25.83 -6.19
N ASP A 355 -23.02 -25.38 -6.99
CA ASP A 355 -22.90 -25.55 -8.43
C ASP A 355 -21.85 -24.56 -8.95
N ARG A 356 -20.96 -25.04 -9.82
CA ARG A 356 -20.03 -24.14 -10.51
C ARG A 356 -20.87 -23.17 -11.33
N PRO A 357 -20.65 -21.84 -11.22
CA PRO A 357 -21.26 -20.89 -12.14
C PRO A 357 -20.96 -21.35 -13.57
N ALA A 358 -21.96 -21.32 -14.45
CA ALA A 358 -21.70 -21.46 -15.87
C ALA A 358 -20.60 -20.46 -16.23
N ALA A 359 -19.55 -20.91 -16.92
CA ALA A 359 -18.50 -20.01 -17.38
C ALA A 359 -19.20 -18.82 -18.05
N PRO A 360 -18.82 -17.56 -17.76
CA PRO A 360 -19.22 -16.47 -18.63
C PRO A 360 -18.87 -16.93 -20.05
N ASP A 361 -19.82 -16.87 -20.98
CA ASP A 361 -19.51 -16.98 -22.41
C ASP A 361 -18.55 -15.83 -22.70
N ALA A 362 -17.27 -16.12 -22.51
CA ALA A 362 -16.21 -15.20 -22.78
C ALA A 362 -16.20 -15.16 -24.30
N ALA A 363 -16.76 -14.08 -24.85
CA ALA A 363 -16.51 -13.67 -26.21
C ALA A 363 -14.99 -13.40 -26.33
N PHE A 364 -14.25 -14.48 -26.45
CA PHE A 364 -12.89 -14.54 -26.94
C PHE A 364 -12.94 -15.51 -28.11
N ASP A 365 -13.67 -15.10 -29.15
CA ASP A 365 -13.57 -15.72 -30.45
C ASP A 365 -12.16 -15.39 -31.01
N PRO A 366 -11.33 -16.37 -31.38
CA PRO A 366 -9.98 -16.13 -31.91
C PRO A 366 -9.97 -15.24 -33.18
N SER A 367 -11.12 -15.06 -33.84
CA SER A 367 -11.31 -14.23 -35.03
C SER A 367 -11.08 -12.72 -34.79
N ASP A 368 -11.23 -12.23 -33.55
CA ASP A 368 -11.00 -10.81 -33.21
C ASP A 368 -9.53 -10.46 -32.96
N ARG A 369 -8.60 -11.42 -33.06
CA ARG A 369 -7.16 -11.14 -32.97
C ARG A 369 -6.62 -10.39 -34.20
N ASP A 370 -7.23 -10.57 -35.37
CA ASP A 370 -6.71 -10.01 -36.62
C ASP A 370 -7.21 -8.59 -36.93
N SER A 371 -8.19 -8.07 -36.20
CA SER A 371 -8.78 -6.74 -36.47
C SER A 371 -8.15 -5.59 -35.69
N ILE A 372 -7.41 -5.86 -34.60
CA ILE A 372 -6.80 -4.81 -33.75
C ILE A 372 -5.53 -4.21 -34.38
N HIS A 373 -5.01 -4.79 -35.47
CA HIS A 373 -3.76 -4.34 -36.08
C HIS A 373 -3.86 -3.19 -37.09
N ARG A 374 -5.04 -2.57 -37.30
CA ARG A 374 -5.15 -1.43 -38.21
C ARG A 374 -6.33 -0.53 -37.90
N THR A 375 -6.09 0.59 -37.24
CA THR A 375 -6.89 1.80 -37.51
C THR A 375 -6.10 3.05 -37.11
N ASP A 376 -5.54 3.67 -38.15
CA ASP A 376 -5.12 5.06 -38.15
C ASP A 376 -6.31 5.97 -37.79
N TYR A 377 -6.01 7.10 -37.15
CA TYR A 377 -6.95 8.17 -36.87
C TYR A 377 -7.60 8.67 -38.18
N GLY A 378 -8.88 8.31 -38.37
CA GLY A 378 -9.72 8.80 -39.45
C GLY A 378 -11.18 8.69 -39.03
N THR A 379 -11.86 9.83 -39.03
CA THR A 379 -13.25 10.08 -38.66
C THR A 379 -14.23 9.08 -39.29
N THR A 380 -14.92 8.26 -38.48
CA THR A 380 -16.19 7.63 -38.91
C THR A 380 -17.13 7.38 -37.72
N THR A 381 -18.38 7.77 -37.94
CA THR A 381 -19.58 7.65 -37.11
C THR A 381 -19.84 6.23 -36.58
N ILE A 382 -20.13 6.11 -35.28
CA ILE A 382 -20.61 4.88 -34.64
C ILE A 382 -22.12 4.78 -34.87
N ASP A 383 -22.53 3.90 -35.77
CA ASP A 383 -23.91 3.40 -35.86
C ASP A 383 -24.10 2.24 -34.86
N GLY A 384 -25.29 2.18 -34.26
CA GLY A 384 -25.57 1.36 -33.10
C GLY A 384 -25.85 -0.10 -33.42
N SER A 385 -25.25 -1.00 -32.65
CA SER A 385 -25.95 -2.22 -32.24
C SER A 385 -25.55 -2.63 -30.82
N LYS A 386 -26.56 -2.81 -29.97
CA LYS A 386 -26.44 -3.19 -28.57
C LYS A 386 -26.16 -4.68 -28.45
N GLY A 387 -24.99 -5.04 -27.91
CA GLY A 387 -24.73 -6.34 -27.30
C GLY A 387 -24.42 -6.15 -25.82
N GLY A 388 -25.45 -6.08 -24.98
CA GLY A 388 -25.28 -5.95 -23.53
C GLY A 388 -24.88 -7.28 -22.91
N VAL A 389 -23.58 -7.58 -22.88
CA VAL A 389 -23.05 -8.70 -22.09
C VAL A 389 -22.70 -8.18 -20.71
N ALA A 390 -23.59 -8.43 -19.75
CA ALA A 390 -23.29 -8.23 -18.33
C ALA A 390 -22.34 -9.34 -17.89
N VAL A 391 -21.04 -9.05 -17.86
CA VAL A 391 -20.05 -9.94 -17.24
C VAL A 391 -20.31 -9.94 -15.73
N GLN A 392 -21.01 -10.97 -15.24
CA GLN A 392 -21.13 -11.23 -13.81
C GLN A 392 -19.78 -11.76 -13.31
N GLY A 393 -18.93 -10.84 -12.88
CA GLY A 393 -17.71 -11.19 -12.16
C GLY A 393 -18.06 -11.91 -10.86
N LYS A 394 -17.16 -12.77 -10.37
CA LYS A 394 -17.32 -13.54 -9.12
C LYS A 394 -17.69 -12.69 -7.88
N PHE A 395 -17.45 -11.39 -7.95
CA PHE A 395 -17.68 -10.41 -6.90
C PHE A 395 -18.86 -9.45 -7.17
N PHE A 396 -19.60 -9.61 -8.28
CA PHE A 396 -20.65 -8.68 -8.71
C PHE A 396 -21.99 -9.35 -9.03
#